data_AF-A0A915CW16-F1
#
_entry.id   AF-A0A915CW16-F1
#
_cell.length_a   1.000
_cell.length_b   1.000
_cell.length_c   1.000
_cell.angle_alpha   90.00
_cell.angle_beta   90.00
_cell.angle_gamma   90.00
#
_symmetry.space_group_name_H-M   'P 1'
#
loop_
_entity.id
_entity.type
_entity.pdbx_description
1 polymer ?
#
loop_
_entity_poly.entity_id
_entity_poly.type
_entity_poly.pdbx_seq_one_letter_code
_entity_poly.pdbx_strand_id
1 'polypeptide(L)'
;MSSQAIIEITKVGLSDLEVQALPKDLDIKRMITNMRLPARGADVDMPLDRMQLGYQFRTTQAGGRFLLYDSREVEPNKPVVLIFASDRGLDFLRQYQMWSIDGTFFCCPKNFAQSFTLNCFKEESTLPAVFFLLPKKSEETYKRAFKALFDQLPGVIPTFVMFDFERAPTKILSQMFPTAVFKYCLFHFSQSLFRNFSSRGLIQLYTNPEVKKLFRCYTALAFLPVDEVKRGFEDISYAIQAKIDEGEIPGDLVDRLNDHVEYMKNTYISRVHNEMQEEDPIYPPLTWNCFQSVLDGSARTNNAQEGWHMRFNKKFSKRNPSLSHYIVRMKEEEHFTWQMAIRHAANPADPIRNHRSTKVINSEKQIKKLVQDYSEKEPHLRHRLQYLEHLQHHLAKFHDVGGAERVVRSEQEEANPENTVMEDNPDNISLY
;
A
#
# COMPACT_ATOMS: atom_id res chain seq x y z
N MET A 1 -37.60 -11.27 3.26
CA MET A 1 -37.08 -11.65 4.59
C MET A 1 -35.74 -10.98 4.90
N SER A 2 -35.51 -10.51 6.12
CA SER A 2 -34.22 -9.95 6.55
C SER A 2 -33.13 -11.03 6.59
N SER A 3 -31.85 -10.64 6.56
CA SER A 3 -30.74 -11.62 6.70
C SER A 3 -30.75 -12.29 8.08
N GLN A 4 -31.20 -11.59 9.13
CA GLN A 4 -31.42 -12.19 10.45
C GLN A 4 -32.51 -13.26 10.40
N ALA A 5 -33.66 -12.97 9.78
CA ALA A 5 -34.77 -13.92 9.71
C ALA A 5 -34.40 -15.21 8.97
N ILE A 6 -33.53 -15.14 7.95
CA ILE A 6 -33.01 -16.35 7.28
C ILE A 6 -32.14 -17.16 8.22
N ILE A 7 -31.24 -16.52 8.97
CA ILE A 7 -30.33 -17.20 9.90
C ILE A 7 -31.12 -17.89 11.00
N GLU A 8 -32.07 -17.18 11.60
CA GLU A 8 -32.96 -17.75 12.63
C GLU A 8 -33.68 -19.00 12.08
N ILE A 9 -34.25 -18.92 10.88
CA ILE A 9 -34.93 -20.06 10.24
C ILE A 9 -33.97 -21.20 9.90
N THR A 10 -32.73 -20.90 9.53
CA THR A 10 -31.72 -21.94 9.20
C THR A 10 -31.25 -22.67 10.45
N LYS A 11 -31.37 -22.04 11.63
CA LYS A 11 -31.06 -22.65 12.92
C LYS A 11 -32.22 -23.46 13.52
N VAL A 12 -33.43 -23.29 13.00
CA VAL A 12 -34.60 -24.07 13.45
C VAL A 12 -34.38 -25.54 13.11
N GLY A 13 -34.36 -26.39 14.14
CA GLY A 13 -34.22 -27.85 14.00
C GLY A 13 -32.78 -28.37 14.06
N LEU A 14 -31.78 -27.49 14.25
CA LEU A 14 -30.40 -27.89 14.53
C LEU A 14 -30.17 -28.08 16.03
N SER A 15 -29.32 -29.03 16.39
CA SER A 15 -28.80 -29.20 17.74
C SER A 15 -27.75 -28.12 18.09
N ASP A 16 -27.47 -27.93 19.38
CA ASP A 16 -26.51 -26.93 19.84
C ASP A 16 -25.08 -27.17 19.28
N LEU A 17 -24.70 -28.44 19.08
CA LEU A 17 -23.42 -28.81 18.47
C LEU A 17 -23.35 -28.42 16.99
N GLU A 18 -24.45 -28.59 16.25
CA GLU A 18 -24.54 -28.19 14.84
C GLU A 18 -24.56 -26.67 14.69
N VAL A 19 -25.22 -25.95 15.61
CA VAL A 19 -25.20 -24.48 15.62
C VAL A 19 -23.79 -23.94 15.91
N GLN A 20 -23.01 -24.60 16.78
CA GLN A 20 -21.62 -24.22 17.05
C GLN A 20 -20.68 -24.48 15.87
N ALA A 21 -20.99 -25.45 15.01
CA ALA A 21 -20.23 -25.75 13.80
C ALA A 21 -20.51 -24.76 12.65
N LEU A 22 -21.57 -23.95 12.75
CA LEU A 22 -21.88 -22.93 11.74
C LEU A 22 -20.88 -21.75 11.79
N PRO A 23 -20.60 -21.11 10.64
CA PRO A 23 -19.91 -19.82 10.63
C PRO A 23 -20.63 -18.79 11.50
N LYS A 24 -19.89 -17.81 12.04
CA LYS A 24 -20.49 -16.76 12.87
C LYS A 24 -21.63 -16.07 12.13
N ASP A 25 -22.70 -15.70 12.84
CA ASP A 25 -23.88 -15.04 12.26
C ASP A 25 -23.54 -13.83 11.41
N LEU A 26 -22.48 -13.09 11.78
CA LEU A 26 -22.01 -11.94 11.02
C LEU A 26 -21.46 -12.33 9.64
N ASP A 27 -20.77 -13.47 9.54
CA ASP A 27 -20.27 -14.04 8.30
C ASP A 27 -21.42 -14.62 7.45
N ILE A 28 -22.40 -15.28 8.07
CA ILE A 28 -23.60 -15.78 7.36
C ILE A 28 -24.43 -14.59 6.83
N LYS A 29 -24.64 -13.53 7.63
CA LYS A 29 -25.30 -12.29 7.16
C LYS A 29 -24.55 -11.70 5.98
N ARG A 30 -23.21 -11.67 6.04
CA ARG A 30 -22.37 -11.16 4.96
C ARG A 30 -22.51 -12.01 3.70
N MET A 31 -22.56 -13.33 3.84
CA MET A 31 -22.83 -14.28 2.74
C MET A 31 -24.20 -14.06 2.12
N ILE A 32 -25.27 -14.01 2.91
CA ILE A 32 -26.65 -13.77 2.43
C ILE A 32 -26.74 -12.44 1.69
N THR A 33 -26.10 -11.40 2.24
CA THR A 33 -26.07 -10.08 1.62
C THR A 33 -25.31 -10.13 0.28
N ASN A 34 -24.15 -10.80 0.25
CA ASN A 34 -23.37 -11.01 -0.98
C ASN A 34 -24.12 -11.81 -2.05
N MET A 35 -24.95 -12.79 -1.65
CA MET A 35 -25.77 -13.56 -2.60
C MET A 35 -26.97 -12.77 -3.14
N ARG A 36 -27.50 -11.81 -2.36
CA ARG A 36 -28.66 -11.00 -2.76
C ARG A 36 -28.31 -9.81 -3.65
N LEU A 37 -27.06 -9.34 -3.60
CA LEU A 37 -26.62 -8.19 -4.39
C LEU A 37 -26.64 -8.44 -5.91
N PRO A 38 -26.20 -9.60 -6.44
CA PRO A 38 -26.36 -9.95 -7.86
C PRO A 38 -27.82 -10.02 -8.31
N ALA A 39 -28.74 -10.44 -7.42
CA ALA A 39 -30.15 -10.61 -7.73
C ALA A 39 -30.96 -9.29 -7.78
N ARG A 40 -30.35 -8.14 -7.45
CA ARG A 40 -31.04 -6.83 -7.34
C ARG A 40 -30.61 -5.77 -8.37
N GLY A 41 -29.78 -6.13 -9.35
CA GLY A 41 -29.36 -5.24 -10.41
C GLY A 41 -28.34 -5.93 -11.30
N ALA A 42 -28.78 -6.29 -12.49
CA ALA A 42 -28.04 -7.10 -13.46
C ALA A 42 -26.79 -6.35 -13.98
N ASP A 43 -25.64 -6.66 -13.38
CA ASP A 43 -24.31 -6.30 -13.89
C ASP A 43 -23.59 -7.54 -14.43
N VAL A 44 -24.30 -8.36 -15.21
CA VAL A 44 -23.69 -9.51 -15.89
C VAL A 44 -23.58 -9.15 -17.37
N ASP A 45 -22.34 -8.88 -17.79
CA ASP A 45 -21.84 -8.80 -19.16
C ASP A 45 -22.25 -7.62 -20.06
N MET A 46 -22.82 -6.53 -19.53
CA MET A 46 -23.04 -5.32 -20.33
C MET A 46 -21.77 -4.45 -20.44
N PRO A 47 -21.41 -3.96 -21.65
CA PRO A 47 -20.36 -2.96 -21.84
C PRO A 47 -20.56 -1.71 -20.97
N LEU A 48 -19.49 -1.19 -20.36
CA LEU A 48 -19.56 -0.06 -19.42
C LEU A 48 -20.15 1.21 -20.04
N ASP A 49 -19.92 1.46 -21.32
CA ASP A 49 -20.45 2.59 -22.08
C ASP A 49 -21.98 2.58 -22.17
N ARG A 50 -22.61 1.40 -22.08
CA ARG A 50 -24.07 1.22 -22.18
C ARG A 50 -24.77 1.04 -20.84
N MET A 51 -24.00 0.76 -19.79
CA MET A 51 -24.54 0.51 -18.46
C MET A 51 -25.11 1.79 -17.84
N GLN A 52 -26.36 1.76 -17.35
CA GLN A 52 -26.94 2.88 -16.61
C GLN A 52 -26.95 2.61 -15.11
N LEU A 53 -26.30 3.48 -14.33
CA LEU A 53 -26.34 3.40 -12.87
C LEU A 53 -27.68 3.94 -12.35
N GLY A 54 -28.49 3.07 -11.75
CA GLY A 54 -29.72 3.46 -11.05
C GLY A 54 -29.47 4.43 -9.89
N TYR A 55 -30.48 5.21 -9.54
CA TYR A 55 -30.42 6.24 -8.48
C TYR A 55 -29.85 5.73 -7.15
N GLN A 56 -30.16 4.48 -6.78
CA GLN A 56 -29.68 3.82 -5.56
C GLN A 56 -28.15 3.64 -5.52
N PHE A 57 -27.48 3.64 -6.67
CA PHE A 57 -26.02 3.53 -6.79
C PHE A 57 -25.33 4.89 -6.90
N ARG A 58 -26.11 5.95 -7.14
CA ARG A 58 -25.62 7.34 -7.26
C ARG A 58 -25.65 8.11 -5.94
N THR A 59 -26.30 7.56 -4.92
CA THR A 59 -26.53 8.22 -3.62
C THR A 59 -25.87 7.47 -2.46
N THR A 60 -25.58 8.16 -1.36
CA THR A 60 -25.05 7.56 -0.12
C THR A 60 -26.14 6.78 0.62
N GLN A 61 -25.80 6.09 1.72
CA GLN A 61 -26.81 5.49 2.60
C GLN A 61 -27.72 6.53 3.25
N ALA A 62 -27.24 7.76 3.41
CA ALA A 62 -28.00 8.90 3.94
C ALA A 62 -28.77 9.68 2.86
N GLY A 63 -28.78 9.22 1.61
CA GLY A 63 -29.50 9.86 0.50
C GLY A 63 -28.81 11.04 -0.16
N GLY A 64 -27.62 11.45 0.30
CA GLY A 64 -26.83 12.51 -0.33
C GLY A 64 -26.14 12.05 -1.62
N ARG A 65 -25.52 12.98 -2.37
CA ARG A 65 -24.76 12.64 -3.58
C ARG A 65 -23.60 11.69 -3.24
N PHE A 66 -23.38 10.69 -4.10
CA PHE A 66 -22.23 9.79 -3.98
C PHE A 66 -21.47 9.58 -5.29
N LEU A 67 -22.16 9.40 -6.42
CA LEU A 67 -21.51 9.47 -7.72
C LEU A 67 -21.20 10.94 -8.01
N LEU A 68 -19.92 11.30 -7.98
CA LEU A 68 -19.43 12.65 -8.23
C LEU A 68 -19.25 12.90 -9.74
N TYR A 69 -18.69 11.92 -10.44
CA TYR A 69 -18.40 12.03 -11.86
C TYR A 69 -18.69 10.72 -12.58
N ASP A 70 -19.40 10.85 -13.69
CA ASP A 70 -19.63 9.79 -14.66
C ASP A 70 -19.18 10.28 -16.04
N SER A 71 -18.05 9.79 -16.52
CA SER A 71 -17.49 10.29 -17.78
C SER A 71 -18.40 10.06 -18.99
N ARG A 72 -19.39 9.16 -18.89
CA ARG A 72 -20.34 8.92 -19.99
C ARG A 72 -21.27 10.11 -20.22
N GLU A 73 -21.52 10.90 -19.17
CA GLU A 73 -22.41 12.06 -19.22
C GLU A 73 -21.69 13.31 -19.77
N VAL A 74 -20.35 13.32 -19.72
CA VAL A 74 -19.53 14.49 -20.06
C VAL A 74 -18.67 14.26 -21.31
N GLU A 75 -18.19 13.03 -21.50
CA GLU A 75 -17.27 12.62 -22.57
C GLU A 75 -17.62 11.20 -23.08
N PRO A 76 -18.81 11.00 -23.69
CA PRO A 76 -19.37 9.68 -24.00
C PRO A 76 -18.51 8.81 -24.94
N ASN A 77 -17.62 9.43 -25.72
CA ASN A 77 -16.76 8.73 -26.68
C ASN A 77 -15.42 8.26 -26.09
N LYS A 78 -15.19 8.45 -24.79
CA LYS A 78 -13.94 8.09 -24.11
C LYS A 78 -14.13 6.93 -23.14
N PRO A 79 -13.05 6.18 -22.82
CA PRO A 79 -13.11 5.11 -21.81
C PRO A 79 -13.72 5.60 -20.50
N VAL A 80 -14.64 4.80 -19.95
CA VAL A 80 -15.48 5.16 -18.81
C VAL A 80 -14.67 5.33 -17.54
N VAL A 81 -14.75 6.53 -16.94
CA VAL A 81 -14.19 6.85 -15.62
C VAL A 81 -15.35 7.17 -14.69
N LEU A 82 -15.38 6.50 -13.53
CA LEU A 82 -16.35 6.81 -12.48
C LEU A 82 -15.61 7.29 -11.22
N ILE A 83 -16.13 8.36 -10.61
CA ILE A 83 -15.62 8.90 -9.34
C ILE A 83 -16.75 8.93 -8.34
N PHE A 84 -16.56 8.28 -7.21
CA PHE A 84 -17.49 8.27 -6.09
C PHE A 84 -16.90 9.06 -4.92
N ALA A 85 -17.62 10.09 -4.49
CA ALA A 85 -17.33 10.90 -3.33
C ALA A 85 -18.63 11.53 -2.80
N SER A 86 -18.85 11.42 -1.49
CA SER A 86 -19.90 12.21 -0.83
C SER A 86 -19.41 13.62 -0.55
N ASP A 87 -20.34 14.55 -0.30
CA ASP A 87 -19.97 15.92 0.10
C ASP A 87 -19.11 15.92 1.37
N ARG A 88 -19.36 14.99 2.29
CA ARG A 88 -18.55 14.78 3.49
C ARG A 88 -17.13 14.33 3.16
N GLY A 89 -16.97 13.43 2.20
CA GLY A 89 -15.65 13.02 1.70
C GLY A 89 -14.88 14.19 1.09
N LEU A 90 -15.57 15.03 0.31
CA LEU A 90 -14.99 16.26 -0.23
C LEU A 90 -14.59 17.26 0.86
N ASP A 91 -15.40 17.39 1.92
CA ASP A 91 -15.09 18.24 3.06
C ASP A 91 -13.87 17.73 3.84
N PHE A 92 -13.65 16.42 3.93
CA PHE A 92 -12.41 15.89 4.49
C PHE A 92 -11.18 16.35 3.69
N LEU A 93 -11.24 16.38 2.36
CA LEU A 93 -10.12 16.87 1.54
C LEU A 93 -9.87 18.37 1.72
N ARG A 94 -10.92 19.15 1.99
CA ARG A 94 -10.78 20.57 2.33
C ARG A 94 -10.17 20.78 3.71
N GLN A 95 -10.53 19.92 4.67
CA GLN A 95 -10.13 20.05 6.06
C GLN A 95 -8.73 19.49 6.34
N TYR A 96 -8.38 18.34 5.76
CA TYR A 96 -7.14 17.63 6.02
C TYR A 96 -6.24 17.70 4.77
N GLN A 97 -5.09 18.36 4.90
CA GLN A 97 -4.17 18.62 3.79
C GLN A 97 -3.11 17.52 3.57
N MET A 98 -3.10 16.50 4.42
CA MET A 98 -2.26 15.32 4.26
C MET A 98 -3.07 14.21 3.61
N TRP A 99 -2.69 13.81 2.41
CA TRP A 99 -3.41 12.81 1.63
C TRP A 99 -2.58 11.55 1.39
N SER A 100 -3.29 10.46 1.12
CA SER A 100 -2.73 9.18 0.75
C SER A 100 -3.48 8.62 -0.44
N ILE A 101 -2.75 8.14 -1.45
CA ILE A 101 -3.31 7.59 -2.67
C ILE A 101 -2.75 6.18 -2.87
N ASP A 102 -3.65 5.21 -3.00
CA ASP A 102 -3.30 3.79 -3.11
C ASP A 102 -4.33 3.08 -4.01
N GLY A 103 -3.82 2.18 -4.85
CA GLY A 103 -4.58 1.35 -5.77
C GLY A 103 -4.85 -0.04 -5.19
N THR A 104 -6.13 -0.44 -5.14
CA THR A 104 -6.53 -1.80 -4.75
C THR A 104 -6.91 -2.65 -5.95
N PHE A 105 -6.20 -3.77 -6.12
CA PHE A 105 -6.40 -4.68 -7.26
C PHE A 105 -7.35 -5.83 -6.96
N PHE A 106 -7.33 -6.38 -5.74
CA PHE A 106 -8.07 -7.59 -5.41
C PHE A 106 -9.60 -7.44 -5.57
N CYS A 107 -10.13 -6.28 -5.15
CA CYS A 107 -11.56 -6.00 -5.16
C CYS A 107 -12.00 -5.14 -6.35
N CYS A 108 -11.11 -4.82 -7.30
CA CYS A 108 -11.46 -4.01 -8.46
C CYS A 108 -12.60 -4.67 -9.27
N PRO A 109 -13.69 -3.97 -9.60
CA PRO A 109 -14.77 -4.58 -10.38
C PRO A 109 -14.28 -5.06 -11.75
N LYS A 110 -14.86 -6.15 -12.26
CA LYS A 110 -14.41 -6.83 -13.51
C LYS A 110 -14.18 -5.92 -14.70
N ASN A 111 -14.97 -4.87 -14.83
CA ASN A 111 -14.97 -4.02 -16.02
C ASN A 111 -13.93 -2.89 -15.95
N PHE A 112 -13.22 -2.75 -14.82
CA PHE A 112 -12.20 -1.71 -14.62
C PHE A 112 -10.83 -2.34 -14.44
N ALA A 113 -9.79 -1.68 -14.95
CA ALA A 113 -8.41 -2.12 -14.80
C ALA A 113 -7.84 -1.76 -13.42
N GLN A 114 -8.39 -0.74 -12.76
CA GLN A 114 -7.94 -0.32 -11.44
C GLN A 114 -9.06 0.35 -10.65
N SER A 115 -9.14 0.01 -9.37
CA SER A 115 -9.75 0.86 -8.36
C SER A 115 -8.64 1.52 -7.57
N PHE A 116 -8.73 2.83 -7.35
CA PHE A 116 -7.80 3.51 -6.45
C PHE A 116 -8.55 4.52 -5.59
N THR A 117 -7.96 4.85 -4.45
CA THR A 117 -8.61 5.63 -3.40
C THR A 117 -7.72 6.78 -2.99
N LEU A 118 -8.36 7.93 -2.78
CA LEU A 118 -7.74 9.12 -2.20
C LEU A 118 -8.32 9.27 -0.80
N ASN A 119 -7.43 9.17 0.19
CA ASN A 119 -7.78 9.18 1.58
C ASN A 119 -7.08 10.36 2.27
N CYS A 120 -7.73 10.90 3.31
CA CYS A 120 -7.10 11.88 4.18
C CYS A 120 -6.40 11.18 5.35
N PHE A 121 -5.25 11.69 5.76
CA PHE A 121 -4.66 11.35 7.05
C PHE A 121 -5.26 12.25 8.13
N LYS A 122 -5.79 11.61 9.18
CA LYS A 122 -6.07 12.26 10.45
C LYS A 122 -5.33 11.50 11.53
N GLU A 123 -4.31 12.14 12.10
CA GLU A 123 -3.41 11.53 13.08
C GLU A 123 -2.77 10.25 12.52
N GLU A 124 -3.17 9.09 13.04
CA GLU A 124 -2.67 7.78 12.60
C GLU A 124 -3.71 6.94 11.85
N SER A 125 -4.81 7.57 11.44
CA SER A 125 -5.90 6.91 10.74
C SER A 125 -6.09 7.49 9.35
N THR A 126 -6.67 6.66 8.50
CA THR A 126 -7.02 7.03 7.13
C THR A 126 -8.53 7.20 7.05
N LEU A 127 -8.97 8.28 6.39
CA LEU A 127 -10.37 8.55 6.12
C LEU A 127 -10.55 8.47 4.60
N PRO A 128 -11.15 7.39 4.06
CA PRO A 128 -11.46 7.30 2.64
C PRO A 128 -12.40 8.43 2.21
N ALA A 129 -11.94 9.24 1.27
CA ALA A 129 -12.67 10.42 0.82
C ALA A 129 -13.23 10.22 -0.59
N VAL A 130 -12.44 9.65 -1.49
CA VAL A 130 -12.80 9.48 -2.90
C VAL A 130 -12.38 8.10 -3.39
N PHE A 131 -13.27 7.47 -4.13
CA PHE A 131 -13.04 6.20 -4.81
C PHE A 131 -13.09 6.42 -6.32
N PHE A 132 -12.10 5.91 -7.02
CA PHE A 132 -12.00 6.00 -8.46
C PHE A 132 -12.09 4.62 -9.08
N LEU A 133 -12.85 4.49 -10.16
CA LEU A 133 -12.86 3.31 -11.01
C LEU A 133 -12.36 3.70 -12.40
N LEU A 134 -11.18 3.17 -12.74
CA LEU A 134 -10.45 3.54 -13.95
C LEU A 134 -10.43 2.41 -14.97
N PRO A 135 -10.64 2.73 -16.26
CA PRO A 135 -10.65 1.74 -17.34
C PRO A 135 -9.24 1.27 -17.70
N LYS A 136 -8.22 2.11 -17.45
CA LYS A 136 -6.81 1.86 -17.79
C LYS A 136 -5.88 2.58 -16.81
N LYS A 137 -4.68 2.03 -16.62
CA LYS A 137 -3.58 2.67 -15.88
C LYS A 137 -2.71 3.53 -16.81
N SER A 138 -3.32 4.56 -17.43
CA SER A 138 -2.60 5.47 -18.33
C SER A 138 -2.56 6.89 -17.77
N GLU A 139 -1.51 7.64 -18.10
CA GLU A 139 -1.34 9.03 -17.69
C GLU A 139 -2.57 9.88 -18.08
N GLU A 140 -3.11 9.70 -19.29
CA GLU A 140 -4.34 10.39 -19.72
C GLU A 140 -5.54 10.07 -18.82
N THR A 141 -5.71 8.80 -18.41
CA THR A 141 -6.85 8.38 -17.58
C THR A 141 -6.78 9.00 -16.19
N TYR A 142 -5.61 8.99 -15.55
CA TYR A 142 -5.41 9.67 -14.27
C TYR A 142 -5.63 11.18 -14.39
N LYS A 143 -5.13 11.80 -15.47
CA LYS A 143 -5.30 13.24 -15.70
C LYS A 143 -6.78 13.62 -15.82
N ARG A 144 -7.57 12.83 -16.56
CA ARG A 144 -9.03 13.01 -16.67
C ARG A 144 -9.70 12.88 -15.30
N ALA A 145 -9.37 11.82 -14.55
CA ALA A 145 -9.96 11.56 -13.23
C ALA A 145 -9.62 12.66 -12.20
N PHE A 146 -8.35 13.06 -12.10
CA PHE A 146 -7.94 14.12 -11.18
C PHE A 146 -8.52 15.47 -11.57
N LYS A 147 -8.54 15.81 -12.87
CA LYS A 147 -9.19 17.05 -13.31
C LYS A 147 -10.67 17.07 -12.89
N ALA A 148 -11.41 15.99 -13.17
CA ALA A 148 -12.83 15.89 -12.83
C ALA A 148 -13.08 16.01 -11.32
N LEU A 149 -12.20 15.46 -10.47
CA LEU A 149 -12.29 15.64 -9.02
C LEU A 149 -11.96 17.08 -8.59
N PHE A 150 -10.83 17.64 -9.02
CA PHE A 150 -10.34 18.92 -8.50
C PHE A 150 -11.08 20.13 -9.08
N ASP A 151 -11.74 19.99 -10.23
CA ASP A 151 -12.74 20.98 -10.70
C ASP A 151 -13.89 21.17 -9.67
N GLN A 152 -14.18 20.16 -8.84
CA GLN A 152 -15.20 20.19 -7.78
C GLN A 152 -14.65 20.66 -6.41
N LEU A 153 -13.34 20.89 -6.32
CA LEU A 153 -12.61 21.25 -5.10
C LEU A 153 -11.76 22.52 -5.32
N PRO A 154 -12.36 23.65 -5.75
CA PRO A 154 -11.59 24.87 -5.98
C PRO A 154 -10.93 25.35 -4.69
N GLY A 155 -9.66 25.76 -4.79
CA GLY A 155 -8.88 26.29 -3.68
C GLY A 155 -8.31 25.24 -2.71
N VAL A 156 -8.55 23.95 -2.94
CA VAL A 156 -7.92 22.89 -2.13
C VAL A 156 -6.45 22.76 -2.51
N ILE A 157 -5.57 22.79 -1.50
CA ILE A 157 -4.13 22.64 -1.65
C ILE A 157 -3.64 21.64 -0.60
N PRO A 158 -3.18 20.44 -0.99
CA PRO A 158 -2.53 19.53 -0.05
C PRO A 158 -1.16 20.08 0.34
N THR A 159 -0.74 19.79 1.57
CA THR A 159 0.63 20.05 2.03
C THR A 159 1.52 18.84 1.83
N PHE A 160 0.94 17.64 1.89
CA PHE A 160 1.65 16.38 1.79
C PHE A 160 0.77 15.34 1.09
N VAL A 161 1.34 14.60 0.14
CA VAL A 161 0.67 13.50 -0.54
C VAL A 161 1.57 12.27 -0.56
N MET A 162 1.10 11.18 0.03
CA MET A 162 1.77 9.89 -0.01
C MET A 162 1.19 9.00 -1.10
N PHE A 163 2.07 8.31 -1.83
CA PHE A 163 1.70 7.37 -2.89
C PHE A 163 2.33 6.00 -2.68
N ASP A 164 1.71 5.00 -3.32
CA ASP A 164 2.41 3.79 -3.72
C ASP A 164 3.36 4.08 -4.88
N PHE A 165 4.25 3.15 -5.22
CA PHE A 165 5.24 3.28 -6.30
C PHE A 165 4.61 3.27 -7.73
N GLU A 166 3.49 3.99 -7.93
CA GLU A 166 2.90 4.27 -9.24
C GLU A 166 3.30 5.68 -9.71
N ARG A 167 4.20 5.75 -10.71
CA ARG A 167 4.79 7.01 -11.19
C ARG A 167 3.80 7.96 -11.88
N ALA A 168 2.86 7.41 -12.66
CA ALA A 168 1.93 8.21 -13.46
C ALA A 168 1.04 9.14 -12.60
N PRO A 169 0.34 8.67 -11.56
CA PRO A 169 -0.47 9.55 -10.72
C PRO A 169 0.37 10.58 -9.95
N THR A 170 1.55 10.20 -9.45
CA THR A 170 2.46 11.13 -8.76
C THR A 170 2.90 12.28 -9.67
N LYS A 171 3.30 11.97 -10.91
CA LYS A 171 3.72 12.98 -11.90
C LYS A 171 2.61 13.99 -12.19
N ILE A 172 1.37 13.54 -12.34
CA ILE A 172 0.24 14.41 -12.66
C ILE A 172 -0.09 15.30 -11.47
N LEU A 173 -0.15 14.73 -10.26
CA LEU A 173 -0.50 15.50 -9.07
C LEU A 173 0.59 16.47 -8.65
N SER A 174 1.87 16.15 -8.85
CA SER A 174 2.95 17.11 -8.59
C SER A 174 2.93 18.32 -9.53
N GLN A 175 2.45 18.14 -10.77
CA GLN A 175 2.19 19.25 -11.68
C GLN A 175 0.97 20.09 -11.26
N MET A 176 -0.06 19.45 -10.70
CA MET A 176 -1.26 20.15 -10.20
C MET A 176 -1.02 20.88 -8.88
N PHE A 177 -0.16 20.35 -8.01
CA PHE A 177 0.12 20.89 -6.68
C PHE A 177 1.64 21.04 -6.45
N PRO A 178 2.31 21.97 -7.16
CA PRO A 178 3.78 22.08 -7.14
C PRO A 178 4.36 22.44 -5.77
N THR A 179 3.55 22.99 -4.86
CA THR A 179 3.96 23.35 -3.49
C THR A 179 3.79 22.22 -2.48
N ALA A 180 3.11 21.13 -2.84
CA ALA A 180 2.89 20.00 -1.94
C ALA A 180 4.13 19.09 -1.89
N VAL A 181 4.37 18.47 -0.74
CA VAL A 181 5.42 17.47 -0.59
C VAL A 181 4.90 16.11 -1.06
N PHE A 182 5.54 15.53 -2.07
CA PHE A 182 5.21 14.20 -2.60
C PHE A 182 6.17 13.15 -2.05
N LYS A 183 5.63 12.10 -1.43
CA LYS A 183 6.42 10.98 -0.92
C LYS A 183 5.89 9.63 -1.38
N TYR A 184 6.78 8.71 -1.72
CA TYR A 184 6.48 7.30 -1.84
C TYR A 184 6.55 6.62 -0.48
N CYS A 185 5.66 5.66 -0.25
CA CYS A 185 5.62 4.90 0.99
C CYS A 185 6.91 4.07 1.20
N LEU A 186 7.50 4.15 2.41
CA LEU A 186 8.69 3.38 2.79
C LEU A 186 8.47 1.86 2.71
N PHE A 187 7.25 1.37 2.98
CA PHE A 187 6.94 -0.06 2.86
C PHE A 187 7.06 -0.53 1.41
N HIS A 188 6.43 0.19 0.48
CA HIS A 188 6.50 -0.12 -0.94
C HIS A 188 7.90 0.08 -1.53
N PHE A 189 8.69 1.02 -0.98
CA PHE A 189 10.11 1.17 -1.31
C PHE A 189 10.87 -0.10 -0.91
N SER A 190 10.81 -0.49 0.36
CA SER A 190 11.47 -1.70 0.86
C SER A 190 11.03 -2.96 0.09
N GLN A 191 9.73 -3.03 -0.26
CA GLN A 191 9.18 -4.14 -1.04
C GLN A 191 9.68 -4.15 -2.49
N SER A 192 9.88 -3.00 -3.14
CA SER A 192 10.44 -2.96 -4.50
C SER A 192 11.89 -3.45 -4.50
N LEU A 193 12.67 -3.03 -3.50
CA LEU A 193 14.06 -3.48 -3.31
C LEU A 193 14.13 -4.99 -3.12
N PHE A 194 13.33 -5.51 -2.20
CA PHE A 194 13.27 -6.94 -1.91
C PHE A 194 12.83 -7.75 -3.13
N ARG A 195 11.79 -7.32 -3.86
CA ARG A 195 11.32 -8.02 -5.06
C ARG A 195 12.39 -8.09 -6.15
N ASN A 196 13.10 -7.00 -6.41
CA ASN A 196 14.19 -6.99 -7.40
C ASN A 196 15.33 -7.94 -6.98
N PHE A 197 15.69 -7.93 -5.70
CA PHE A 197 16.71 -8.81 -5.14
C PHE A 197 16.32 -10.29 -5.26
N SER A 198 15.11 -10.65 -4.83
CA SER A 198 14.58 -12.01 -4.90
C SER A 198 14.41 -12.50 -6.34
N SER A 199 13.91 -11.67 -7.26
CA SER A 199 13.71 -12.08 -8.66
C SER A 199 15.01 -12.40 -9.39
N ARG A 200 16.15 -11.97 -8.84
CA ARG A 200 17.48 -12.28 -9.36
C ARG A 200 18.10 -13.53 -8.72
N GLY A 201 17.37 -14.24 -7.86
CA GLY A 201 17.86 -15.41 -7.15
C GLY A 201 18.91 -15.09 -6.09
N LEU A 202 18.99 -13.84 -5.61
CA LEU A 202 19.96 -13.42 -4.60
C LEU A 202 19.51 -13.75 -3.17
N ILE A 203 18.28 -14.25 -2.97
CA ILE A 203 17.72 -14.52 -1.63
C ILE A 203 18.59 -15.48 -0.81
N GLN A 204 19.29 -16.41 -1.46
CA GLN A 204 20.24 -17.33 -0.83
C GLN A 204 21.39 -16.62 -0.10
N LEU A 205 21.74 -15.39 -0.48
CA LEU A 205 22.73 -14.58 0.24
C LEU A 205 22.28 -14.17 1.64
N TYR A 206 20.98 -14.31 1.97
CA TYR A 206 20.48 -14.02 3.32
C TYR A 206 20.90 -15.07 4.35
N THR A 207 21.51 -16.18 3.94
CA THR A 207 22.15 -17.16 4.83
C THR A 207 23.35 -16.57 5.56
N ASN A 208 24.06 -15.62 4.96
CA ASN A 208 25.13 -14.86 5.60
C ASN A 208 24.52 -13.61 6.31
N PRO A 209 24.60 -13.52 7.66
CA PRO A 209 24.02 -12.40 8.41
C PRO A 209 24.64 -11.03 8.08
N GLU A 210 25.94 -10.98 7.77
CA GLU A 210 26.65 -9.75 7.44
C GLU A 210 26.21 -9.22 6.07
N VAL A 211 26.12 -10.11 5.09
CA VAL A 211 25.60 -9.79 3.75
C VAL A 211 24.12 -9.38 3.82
N LYS A 212 23.30 -10.11 4.59
CA LYS A 212 21.89 -9.76 4.84
C LYS A 212 21.75 -8.37 5.44
N LYS A 213 22.60 -8.00 6.40
CA LYS A 213 22.62 -6.67 7.04
C LYS A 213 22.90 -5.58 6.01
N LEU A 214 23.90 -5.75 5.14
CA LEU A 214 24.22 -4.78 4.09
C LEU A 214 23.05 -4.53 3.13
N PHE A 215 22.35 -5.57 2.70
CA PHE A 215 21.17 -5.38 1.81
C PHE A 215 20.02 -4.67 2.51
N ARG A 216 19.84 -4.88 3.82
CA ARG A 216 18.84 -4.15 4.60
C ARG A 216 19.20 -2.68 4.78
N CYS A 217 20.49 -2.31 4.69
CA CYS A 217 20.92 -0.91 4.68
C CYS A 217 20.39 -0.13 3.48
N TYR A 218 20.01 -0.75 2.36
CA TYR A 218 19.38 -0.02 1.26
C TYR A 218 18.06 0.66 1.66
N THR A 219 17.21 0.01 2.45
CA THR A 219 16.01 0.67 3.00
C THR A 219 16.41 1.75 4.01
N ALA A 220 17.50 1.56 4.75
CA ALA A 220 18.01 2.53 5.72
C ALA A 220 18.54 3.82 5.07
N LEU A 221 18.91 3.81 3.78
CA LEU A 221 19.28 5.04 3.04
C LEU A 221 18.19 6.11 3.09
N ALA A 222 16.93 5.73 3.26
CA ALA A 222 15.82 6.68 3.41
C ALA A 222 15.96 7.56 4.66
N PHE A 223 16.84 7.19 5.58
CA PHE A 223 17.07 7.90 6.84
C PHE A 223 18.43 8.60 6.87
N LEU A 224 19.08 8.84 5.74
CA LEU A 224 20.19 9.79 5.67
C LEU A 224 19.67 11.18 5.28
N PRO A 225 20.38 12.27 5.62
CA PRO A 225 20.23 13.54 4.93
C PRO A 225 20.27 13.32 3.40
N VAL A 226 19.41 14.01 2.65
CA VAL A 226 19.23 13.76 1.20
C VAL A 226 20.54 13.91 0.43
N ASP A 227 21.36 14.88 0.84
CA ASP A 227 22.69 15.17 0.29
C ASP A 227 23.76 14.10 0.63
N GLU A 228 23.53 13.26 1.64
CA GLU A 228 24.41 12.16 2.02
C GLU A 228 23.99 10.81 1.41
N VAL A 229 22.80 10.70 0.80
CA VAL A 229 22.27 9.44 0.25
C VAL A 229 23.22 8.79 -0.74
N LYS A 230 23.81 9.56 -1.67
CA LYS A 230 24.76 9.06 -2.68
C LYS A 230 25.99 8.44 -2.01
N ARG A 231 26.58 9.15 -1.04
CA ARG A 231 27.75 8.66 -0.28
C ARG A 231 27.40 7.44 0.58
N GLY A 232 26.21 7.40 1.17
CA GLY A 232 25.73 6.23 1.92
C GLY A 232 25.56 5.00 1.02
N PHE A 233 25.09 5.19 -0.22
CA PHE A 233 25.04 4.11 -1.21
C PHE A 233 26.45 3.62 -1.59
N GLU A 234 27.39 4.54 -1.84
CA GLU A 234 28.79 4.21 -2.12
C GLU A 234 29.42 3.41 -0.98
N ASP A 235 29.20 3.79 0.29
CA ASP A 235 29.68 3.04 1.45
C ASP A 235 29.15 1.60 1.47
N ILE A 236 27.87 1.39 1.14
CA ILE A 236 27.27 0.05 1.04
C ILE A 236 27.91 -0.72 -0.12
N SER A 237 28.10 -0.08 -1.28
CA SER A 237 28.74 -0.72 -2.44
C SER A 237 30.17 -1.16 -2.14
N TYR A 238 30.97 -0.34 -1.46
CA TYR A 238 32.32 -0.72 -1.02
C TYR A 238 32.30 -1.90 -0.04
N ALA A 239 31.36 -1.90 0.91
CA ALA A 239 31.21 -3.01 1.85
C ALA A 239 30.79 -4.31 1.15
N ILE A 240 29.91 -4.23 0.14
CA ILE A 240 29.54 -5.37 -0.69
C ILE A 240 30.75 -5.88 -1.49
N GLN A 241 31.53 -4.99 -2.10
CA GLN A 241 32.72 -5.37 -2.85
C GLN A 241 33.74 -6.09 -1.95
N ALA A 242 33.96 -5.60 -0.73
CA ALA A 242 34.82 -6.28 0.24
C ALA A 242 34.33 -7.71 0.52
N LYS A 243 33.01 -7.95 0.61
CA LYS A 243 32.46 -9.31 0.77
C LYS A 243 32.64 -10.22 -0.45
N ILE A 244 32.72 -9.65 -1.65
CA ILE A 244 33.09 -10.38 -2.86
C ILE A 244 34.57 -10.76 -2.79
N ASP A 245 35.44 -9.79 -2.46
CA ASP A 245 36.89 -9.98 -2.41
C ASP A 245 37.30 -10.97 -1.31
N GLU A 246 36.58 -10.99 -0.18
CA GLU A 246 36.73 -11.94 0.94
C GLU A 246 36.21 -13.36 0.61
N GLY A 247 35.51 -13.55 -0.51
CA GLY A 247 34.92 -14.83 -0.90
C GLY A 247 33.64 -15.20 -0.12
N GLU A 248 33.03 -14.25 0.59
CA GLU A 248 31.76 -14.46 1.31
C GLU A 248 30.54 -14.49 0.37
N ILE A 249 30.71 -14.04 -0.88
CA ILE A 249 29.68 -14.06 -1.92
C ILE A 249 30.10 -15.05 -3.01
N PRO A 250 29.27 -16.09 -3.30
CA PRO A 250 29.55 -17.04 -4.37
C PRO A 250 29.74 -16.37 -5.73
N GLY A 251 30.78 -16.77 -6.47
CA GLY A 251 31.16 -16.15 -7.74
C GLY A 251 30.05 -16.18 -8.80
N ASP A 252 29.21 -17.22 -8.81
CA ASP A 252 28.07 -17.37 -9.73
C ASP A 252 26.92 -16.37 -9.46
N LEU A 253 26.96 -15.67 -8.32
CA LEU A 253 25.98 -14.66 -7.93
C LEU A 253 26.48 -13.23 -8.12
N VAL A 254 27.78 -13.03 -8.36
CA VAL A 254 28.40 -11.70 -8.47
C VAL A 254 27.77 -10.88 -9.59
N ASP A 255 27.56 -11.45 -10.77
CA ASP A 255 26.94 -10.72 -11.89
C ASP A 255 25.51 -10.29 -11.57
N ARG A 256 24.71 -11.19 -10.97
CA ARG A 256 23.31 -10.89 -10.58
C ARG A 256 23.25 -9.82 -9.48
N LEU A 257 24.24 -9.82 -8.59
CA LEU A 257 24.41 -8.82 -7.55
C LEU A 257 24.80 -7.46 -8.14
N ASN A 258 25.76 -7.43 -9.07
CA ASN A 258 26.15 -6.21 -9.78
C ASN A 258 24.96 -5.59 -10.51
N ASP A 259 24.13 -6.41 -11.18
CA ASP A 259 22.90 -5.92 -11.78
C ASP A 259 21.89 -5.34 -10.77
N HIS A 260 21.87 -5.86 -9.53
CA HIS A 260 21.03 -5.33 -8.46
C HIS A 260 21.57 -3.99 -7.94
N VAL A 261 22.88 -3.86 -7.77
CA VAL A 261 23.56 -2.60 -7.42
C VAL A 261 23.31 -1.54 -8.50
N GLU A 262 23.42 -1.91 -9.78
CA GLU A 262 23.16 -1.00 -10.90
C GLU A 262 21.67 -0.61 -10.99
N TYR A 263 20.76 -1.55 -10.72
CA TYR A 263 19.34 -1.25 -10.56
C TYR A 263 19.11 -0.22 -9.44
N MET A 264 19.73 -0.41 -8.26
CA MET A 264 19.63 0.52 -7.14
C MET A 264 20.10 1.92 -7.53
N LYS A 265 21.28 2.00 -8.16
CA LYS A 265 21.88 3.25 -8.61
C LYS A 265 20.96 4.01 -9.56
N ASN A 266 20.60 3.41 -10.69
CA ASN A 266 19.82 4.07 -11.75
C ASN A 266 18.38 4.37 -11.35
N THR A 267 17.80 3.55 -10.46
CA THR A 267 16.40 3.68 -10.09
C THR A 267 16.19 4.69 -8.96
N TYR A 268 17.12 4.77 -8.00
CA TYR A 268 16.90 5.53 -6.76
C TYR A 268 17.97 6.56 -6.41
N ILE A 269 19.22 6.40 -6.89
CA ILE A 269 20.36 7.21 -6.42
C ILE A 269 20.72 8.29 -7.44
N SER A 270 21.11 7.89 -8.64
CA SER A 270 21.57 8.77 -9.71
C SER A 270 21.58 8.03 -11.03
N ARG A 271 21.19 8.69 -12.12
CA ARG A 271 21.28 8.14 -13.48
C ARG A 271 22.31 8.95 -14.28
N VAL A 272 23.04 8.29 -15.16
CA VAL A 272 23.93 8.97 -16.13
C VAL A 272 23.36 8.78 -17.53
N HIS A 273 23.21 9.88 -18.26
CA HIS A 273 22.90 9.85 -19.70
C HIS A 273 24.16 10.26 -20.47
N ASN A 274 24.74 9.32 -21.21
CA ASN A 274 25.90 9.49 -22.10
C ASN A 274 27.14 10.14 -21.47
N GLU A 275 27.72 9.49 -20.45
CA GLU A 275 29.03 9.78 -19.80
C GLU A 275 29.27 11.21 -19.26
N MET A 276 28.42 12.19 -19.56
CA MET A 276 28.68 13.61 -19.30
C MET A 276 27.51 14.38 -18.67
N GLN A 277 26.31 13.79 -18.53
CA GLN A 277 25.18 14.43 -17.85
C GLN A 277 24.55 13.49 -16.81
N GLU A 278 24.55 13.92 -15.54
CA GLU A 278 23.73 13.31 -14.50
C GLU A 278 22.26 13.68 -14.75
N GLU A 279 21.41 12.67 -14.88
CA GLU A 279 19.96 12.79 -14.89
C GLU A 279 19.39 12.40 -13.52
N ASP A 280 18.22 12.93 -13.20
CA ASP A 280 17.43 12.44 -12.08
C ASP A 280 17.16 10.94 -12.23
N PRO A 281 17.31 10.14 -11.16
CA PRO A 281 16.94 8.74 -11.21
C PRO A 281 15.43 8.59 -11.40
N ILE A 282 14.98 7.38 -11.71
CA ILE A 282 13.54 7.09 -11.95
C ILE A 282 12.69 7.57 -10.76
N TYR A 283 13.18 7.37 -9.54
CA TYR A 283 12.60 7.85 -8.29
C TYR A 283 13.64 8.67 -7.50
N PRO A 284 13.61 10.02 -7.61
CA PRO A 284 14.56 10.90 -6.93
C PRO A 284 14.60 10.68 -5.41
N PRO A 285 15.78 10.74 -4.75
CA PRO A 285 15.91 10.55 -3.30
C PRO A 285 14.92 11.33 -2.45
N LEU A 286 14.66 12.59 -2.81
CA LEU A 286 13.69 13.44 -2.11
C LEU A 286 12.29 12.82 -2.03
N THR A 287 11.90 11.97 -2.98
CA THR A 287 10.56 11.36 -3.05
C THR A 287 10.40 10.15 -2.15
N TRP A 288 11.45 9.45 -1.72
CA TRP A 288 11.34 8.28 -0.83
C TRP A 288 12.09 8.45 0.51
N ASN A 289 12.87 9.53 0.64
CA ASN A 289 13.57 9.88 1.87
C ASN A 289 12.59 10.23 3.01
N CYS A 290 12.93 9.74 4.20
CA CYS A 290 12.17 9.83 5.45
C CYS A 290 12.93 10.57 6.56
N PHE A 291 14.16 11.06 6.34
CA PHE A 291 14.98 11.68 7.39
C PHE A 291 14.27 12.86 8.05
N GLN A 292 13.87 13.86 7.24
CA GLN A 292 13.11 15.00 7.74
C GLN A 292 11.74 14.58 8.29
N SER A 293 11.08 13.60 7.66
CA SER A 293 9.80 13.08 8.15
C SER A 293 9.91 12.50 9.57
N VAL A 294 11.04 11.89 9.94
CA VAL A 294 11.28 11.41 11.31
C VAL A 294 11.43 12.56 12.29
N LEU A 295 12.19 13.60 11.92
CA LEU A 295 12.42 14.77 12.77
C LEU A 295 11.11 15.52 13.03
N ASP A 296 10.33 15.73 11.98
CA ASP A 296 9.04 16.45 12.03
C ASP A 296 7.90 15.62 12.63
N GLY A 297 8.11 14.32 12.85
CA GLY A 297 7.05 13.40 13.25
C GLY A 297 5.98 13.17 12.18
N SER A 298 6.31 13.39 10.91
CA SER A 298 5.44 13.19 9.75
C SER A 298 5.29 11.70 9.39
N ALA A 299 4.24 11.39 8.63
CA ALA A 299 4.00 10.04 8.14
C ALA A 299 5.13 9.55 7.21
N ARG A 300 5.53 8.28 7.37
CA ARG A 300 6.57 7.61 6.56
C ARG A 300 6.04 6.40 5.78
N THR A 301 4.92 5.86 6.23
CA THR A 301 4.27 4.70 5.63
C THR A 301 2.78 4.97 5.52
N ASN A 302 2.14 4.27 4.60
CA ASN A 302 0.71 4.29 4.39
C ASN A 302 0.01 3.14 5.15
N ASN A 303 0.58 2.64 6.26
CA ASN A 303 0.06 1.47 6.99
C ASN A 303 -1.43 1.59 7.36
N ALA A 304 -1.90 2.80 7.66
CA ALA A 304 -3.31 3.06 7.95
C ALA A 304 -4.18 2.80 6.70
N GLN A 305 -3.71 3.22 5.53
CA GLN A 305 -4.33 2.96 4.23
C GLN A 305 -4.26 1.48 3.85
N GLU A 306 -3.11 0.81 4.00
CA GLU A 306 -2.99 -0.63 3.75
C GLU A 306 -3.89 -1.44 4.68
N GLY A 307 -3.93 -1.09 5.96
CA GLY A 307 -4.82 -1.73 6.94
C GLY A 307 -6.29 -1.52 6.60
N TRP A 308 -6.64 -0.34 6.10
CA TRP A 308 -7.98 -0.07 5.57
C TRP A 308 -8.27 -0.89 4.30
N HIS A 309 -7.37 -0.94 3.33
CA HIS A 309 -7.52 -1.75 2.11
C HIS A 309 -7.65 -3.23 2.42
N MET A 310 -6.87 -3.75 3.36
CA MET A 310 -6.98 -5.14 3.81
C MET A 310 -8.38 -5.41 4.40
N ARG A 311 -8.89 -4.50 5.24
CA ARG A 311 -10.25 -4.60 5.80
C ARG A 311 -11.33 -4.49 4.72
N PHE A 312 -11.14 -3.59 3.76
CA PHE A 312 -12.05 -3.38 2.66
C PHE A 312 -12.10 -4.62 1.74
N ASN A 313 -10.94 -5.16 1.38
CA ASN A 313 -10.81 -6.39 0.60
C ASN A 313 -11.51 -7.58 1.27
N LYS A 314 -11.44 -7.70 2.60
CA LYS A 314 -12.16 -8.73 3.37
C LYS A 314 -13.69 -8.63 3.29
N LYS A 315 -14.26 -7.52 2.81
CA LYS A 315 -15.71 -7.40 2.56
C LYS A 315 -16.17 -8.15 1.31
N PHE A 316 -15.23 -8.53 0.44
CA PHE A 316 -15.50 -9.24 -0.80
C PHE A 316 -15.16 -10.72 -0.64
N SER A 317 -16.11 -11.59 -0.97
CA SER A 317 -15.92 -13.04 -0.92
C SER A 317 -15.32 -13.62 -2.21
N LYS A 318 -15.16 -12.81 -3.26
CA LYS A 318 -14.63 -13.21 -4.56
C LYS A 318 -13.73 -12.09 -5.10
N ARG A 319 -12.69 -12.47 -5.86
CA ARG A 319 -11.94 -11.54 -6.72
C ARG A 319 -12.90 -10.95 -7.76
N ASN A 320 -12.67 -9.69 -8.11
CA ASN A 320 -13.41 -8.98 -9.16
C ASN A 320 -14.95 -9.03 -8.98
N PRO A 321 -15.49 -8.35 -7.95
CA PRO A 321 -16.94 -8.28 -7.71
C PRO A 321 -17.68 -7.56 -8.85
N SER A 322 -19.01 -7.67 -8.88
CA SER A 322 -19.82 -6.82 -9.77
C SER A 322 -19.72 -5.35 -9.36
N LEU A 323 -19.93 -4.44 -10.31
CA LEU A 323 -19.88 -3.00 -10.04
C LEU A 323 -20.88 -2.60 -8.96
N SER A 324 -22.13 -3.08 -9.05
CA SER A 324 -23.17 -2.85 -8.05
C SER A 324 -22.77 -3.31 -6.64
N HIS A 325 -22.15 -4.50 -6.52
CA HIS A 325 -21.67 -5.00 -5.22
C HIS A 325 -20.55 -4.11 -4.68
N TYR A 326 -19.62 -3.69 -5.55
CA TYR A 326 -18.55 -2.79 -5.18
C TYR A 326 -19.06 -1.43 -4.68
N ILE A 327 -20.01 -0.81 -5.39
CA ILE A 327 -20.64 0.45 -5.00
C ILE A 327 -21.31 0.33 -3.64
N VAL A 328 -22.03 -0.77 -3.36
CA VAL A 328 -22.63 -0.99 -2.05
C VAL A 328 -21.57 -1.03 -0.94
N ARG A 329 -20.41 -1.67 -1.19
CA ARG A 329 -19.31 -1.69 -0.21
C ARG A 329 -18.66 -0.32 -0.03
N MET A 330 -18.49 0.46 -1.09
CA MET A 330 -18.01 1.84 -0.99
C MET A 330 -18.97 2.70 -0.15
N LYS A 331 -20.29 2.54 -0.34
CA LYS A 331 -21.32 3.24 0.47
C LYS A 331 -21.26 2.87 1.96
N GLU A 332 -21.02 1.60 2.27
CA GLU A 332 -20.82 1.15 3.66
C GLU A 332 -19.57 1.78 4.29
N GLU A 333 -18.47 1.90 3.53
CA GLU A 333 -17.24 2.56 4.00
C GLU A 333 -17.41 4.07 4.18
N GLU A 334 -18.08 4.76 3.25
CA GLU A 334 -18.40 6.18 3.38
C GLU A 334 -19.19 6.43 4.67
N HIS A 335 -20.23 5.62 4.91
CA HIS A 335 -21.04 5.75 6.11
C HIS A 335 -20.26 5.46 7.39
N PHE A 336 -19.43 4.41 7.39
CA PHE A 336 -18.59 4.05 8.53
C PHE A 336 -17.54 5.13 8.85
N THR A 337 -16.89 5.67 7.82
CA THR A 337 -15.90 6.75 7.94
C THR A 337 -16.51 8.00 8.56
N TRP A 338 -17.72 8.34 8.13
CA TRP A 338 -18.48 9.42 8.75
C TRP A 338 -18.77 9.12 10.23
N GLN A 339 -19.34 7.96 10.56
CA GLN A 339 -19.61 7.62 11.96
C GLN A 339 -18.36 7.71 12.85
N MET A 340 -17.20 7.26 12.35
CA MET A 340 -15.93 7.41 13.05
C MET A 340 -15.54 8.87 13.27
N ALA A 341 -15.67 9.71 12.23
CA ALA A 341 -15.37 11.13 12.34
C ALA A 341 -16.28 11.86 13.35
N ILE A 342 -17.58 11.51 13.45
CA ILE A 342 -18.47 12.03 14.52
C ILE A 342 -17.94 11.67 15.88
N ARG A 343 -17.73 10.36 16.11
CA ARG A 343 -17.39 9.83 17.43
C ARG A 343 -16.12 10.49 17.93
N HIS A 344 -15.12 10.63 17.06
CA HIS A 344 -13.88 11.32 17.39
C HIS A 344 -14.05 12.83 17.61
N ALA A 345 -14.94 13.50 16.86
CA ALA A 345 -15.23 14.91 17.10
C ALA A 345 -15.95 15.13 18.45
N ALA A 346 -16.80 14.19 18.85
CA ALA A 346 -17.53 14.21 20.12
C ALA A 346 -16.67 13.79 21.32
N ASN A 347 -15.73 12.86 21.11
CA ASN A 347 -14.78 12.40 22.10
C ASN A 347 -13.39 12.23 21.47
N PRO A 348 -12.53 13.26 21.54
CA PRO A 348 -11.16 13.19 21.02
C PRO A 348 -10.27 12.13 21.70
N ALA A 349 -10.69 11.60 22.86
CA ALA A 349 -9.97 10.53 23.55
C ALA A 349 -10.37 9.13 23.05
N ASP A 350 -11.41 9.00 22.23
CA ASP A 350 -11.78 7.74 21.59
C ASP A 350 -10.82 7.48 20.42
N PRO A 351 -9.91 6.51 20.51
CA PRO A 351 -8.90 6.33 19.49
C PRO A 351 -9.57 5.92 18.17
N ILE A 352 -9.22 6.62 17.07
CA ILE A 352 -9.65 6.25 15.71
C ILE A 352 -9.10 4.86 15.31
N ARG A 353 -8.13 4.33 16.07
CA ARG A 353 -7.30 3.17 15.73
C ARG A 353 -7.31 2.08 16.81
N ASN A 354 -7.13 0.84 16.38
CA ASN A 354 -6.72 -0.27 17.25
C ASN A 354 -5.30 -0.08 17.82
N HIS A 355 -5.04 -0.63 19.01
CA HIS A 355 -3.75 -0.54 19.70
C HIS A 355 -2.58 -1.05 18.85
N ARG A 356 -1.49 -0.26 18.78
CA ARG A 356 -0.22 -0.69 18.16
C ARG A 356 0.53 -1.65 19.08
N SER A 357 1.26 -2.60 18.50
CA SER A 357 2.15 -3.44 19.29
C SER A 357 3.29 -2.62 19.89
N THR A 358 3.67 -2.95 21.12
CA THR A 358 4.80 -2.33 21.84
C THR A 358 6.09 -2.41 21.04
N LYS A 359 6.29 -3.52 20.31
CA LYS A 359 7.45 -3.70 19.40
C LYS A 359 7.51 -2.59 18.34
N VAL A 360 6.39 -2.28 17.68
CA VAL A 360 6.35 -1.22 16.66
C VAL A 360 6.64 0.15 17.25
N ILE A 361 6.02 0.47 18.40
CA ILE A 361 6.23 1.74 19.10
C ILE A 361 7.70 1.89 19.50
N ASN A 362 8.32 0.84 20.04
CA ASN A 362 9.71 0.85 20.45
C ASN A 362 10.66 1.03 19.25
N SER A 363 10.44 0.30 18.15
CA SER A 363 11.22 0.51 16.92
C SER A 363 11.11 1.94 16.39
N GLU A 364 9.92 2.55 16.42
CA GLU A 364 9.73 3.94 15.98
C GLU A 364 10.46 4.94 16.87
N LYS A 365 10.44 4.73 18.20
CA LYS A 365 11.23 5.53 19.15
C LYS A 365 12.73 5.41 18.90
N GLN A 366 13.24 4.20 18.67
CA GLN A 366 14.67 3.99 18.40
C GLN A 366 15.09 4.61 17.07
N ILE A 367 14.28 4.48 16.01
CA ILE A 367 14.55 5.17 14.73
C ILE A 367 14.61 6.69 14.95
N LYS A 368 13.66 7.26 15.70
CA LYS A 368 13.65 8.70 15.99
C LYS A 368 14.92 9.14 16.72
N LYS A 369 15.31 8.39 17.76
CA LYS A 369 16.54 8.66 18.50
C LYS A 369 17.77 8.60 17.60
N LEU A 370 17.94 7.53 16.82
CA LEU A 370 19.08 7.37 15.92
C LEU A 370 19.18 8.53 14.90
N VAL A 371 18.05 8.90 14.29
CA VAL A 371 18.00 10.03 13.35
C VAL A 371 18.36 11.34 14.02
N GLN A 372 17.85 11.59 15.23
CA GLN A 372 18.17 12.80 15.99
C GLN A 372 19.66 12.85 16.36
N ASP A 373 20.19 11.77 16.97
CA ASP A 373 21.61 11.64 17.34
C ASP A 373 22.54 11.83 16.11
N TYR A 374 22.11 11.38 14.93
CA TYR A 374 22.84 11.57 13.68
C TYR A 374 22.79 13.03 13.18
N SER A 375 21.62 13.66 13.28
CA SER A 375 21.40 15.06 12.86
C SER A 375 22.20 16.06 13.68
N GLU A 376 22.38 15.80 14.98
CA GLU A 376 23.10 16.67 15.93
C GLU A 376 24.62 16.56 15.81
N LYS A 377 25.14 15.49 15.17
CA LYS A 377 26.57 15.33 14.92
C LYS A 377 27.03 16.20 13.75
N GLU A 378 28.20 16.80 13.93
CA GLU A 378 28.94 17.45 12.85
C GLU A 378 29.17 16.48 11.68
N PRO A 379 29.04 16.92 10.42
CA PRO A 379 29.10 16.03 9.25
C PRO A 379 30.36 15.15 9.18
N HIS A 380 31.51 15.66 9.61
CA HIS A 380 32.79 14.94 9.59
C HIS A 380 32.93 13.87 10.69
N LEU A 381 32.07 13.90 11.72
CA LEU A 381 32.02 12.92 12.82
C LEU A 381 30.97 11.82 12.59
N ARG A 382 30.27 11.85 11.46
CA ARG A 382 29.21 10.89 11.14
C ARG A 382 29.82 9.60 10.58
N HIS A 383 29.60 8.50 11.29
CA HIS A 383 29.90 7.15 10.80
C HIS A 383 28.68 6.60 10.03
N ARG A 384 28.54 6.96 8.75
CA ARG A 384 27.39 6.63 7.89
C ARG A 384 27.04 5.14 7.87
N LEU A 385 28.00 4.28 7.53
CA LEU A 385 27.72 2.85 7.39
C LEU A 385 27.24 2.23 8.70
N GLN A 386 27.93 2.52 9.82
CA GLN A 386 27.52 2.06 11.15
C GLN A 386 26.12 2.57 11.53
N TYR A 387 25.80 3.81 11.18
CA TYR A 387 24.47 4.38 11.38
C TYR A 387 23.38 3.62 10.61
N LEU A 388 23.64 3.30 9.32
CA LEU A 388 22.73 2.52 8.49
C LEU A 388 22.54 1.10 9.03
N GLU A 389 23.62 0.46 9.48
CA GLU A 389 23.60 -0.88 10.09
C GLU A 389 22.75 -0.91 11.37
N HIS A 390 22.87 0.11 12.22
CA HIS A 390 22.04 0.25 13.43
C HIS A 390 20.56 0.47 13.08
N LEU A 391 20.29 1.34 12.10
CA LEU A 391 18.92 1.63 11.66
C LEU A 391 18.21 0.40 11.10
N GLN A 392 18.89 -0.40 10.26
CA GLN A 392 18.23 -1.50 9.58
C GLN A 392 17.65 -2.55 10.54
N HIS A 393 18.23 -2.71 11.74
CA HIS A 393 17.69 -3.60 12.78
C HIS A 393 16.27 -3.19 13.20
N HIS A 394 15.96 -1.89 13.22
CA HIS A 394 14.65 -1.37 13.56
C HIS A 394 13.67 -1.34 12.38
N LEU A 395 14.18 -1.57 11.16
CA LEU A 395 13.41 -1.63 9.92
C LEU A 395 13.01 -3.06 9.53
N ALA A 396 13.35 -4.08 10.32
CA ALA A 396 13.07 -5.50 10.05
C ALA A 396 11.63 -5.79 9.55
N LYS A 397 10.62 -5.08 10.08
CA LYS A 397 9.20 -5.22 9.67
C LYS A 397 8.92 -4.85 8.21
N PHE A 398 9.80 -4.08 7.57
CA PHE A 398 9.70 -3.67 6.17
C PHE A 398 10.42 -4.64 5.22
N HIS A 399 11.27 -5.51 5.75
CA HIS A 399 12.04 -6.49 4.98
C HIS A 399 11.36 -7.87 4.95
N ASP A 400 10.40 -8.10 5.85
CA ASP A 400 9.75 -9.39 6.04
C ASP A 400 8.44 -9.46 5.25
N VAL A 401 8.56 -9.56 3.92
CA VAL A 401 7.42 -9.86 3.05
C VAL A 401 7.13 -11.36 3.14
N GLY A 402 6.55 -11.79 4.26
CA GLY A 402 5.82 -13.06 4.44
C GLY A 402 6.28 -14.30 3.68
N GLY A 403 7.58 -14.61 3.65
CA GLY A 403 8.06 -15.77 2.89
C GLY A 403 9.57 -16.05 2.94
N ALA A 404 10.42 -15.04 3.12
CA ALA A 404 11.88 -15.24 3.11
C ALA A 404 12.37 -16.21 4.20
N GLU A 405 11.86 -16.09 5.43
CA GLU A 405 12.23 -17.03 6.50
C GLU A 405 11.59 -18.41 6.34
N ARG A 406 10.51 -18.56 5.56
CA ARG A 406 9.92 -19.87 5.25
C ARG A 406 10.65 -20.60 4.14
N VAL A 407 11.07 -19.90 3.08
CA VAL A 407 11.81 -20.48 1.95
C VAL A 407 13.20 -20.94 2.39
N VAL A 408 13.91 -20.11 3.18
CA VAL A 408 15.22 -20.50 3.72
C VAL A 408 15.11 -21.62 4.75
N ARG A 409 14.02 -21.70 5.54
CA ARG A 409 13.76 -22.84 6.43
C ARG A 409 13.42 -24.11 5.69
N SER A 410 12.59 -24.06 4.64
CA SER A 410 12.26 -25.25 3.85
C SER A 410 13.47 -25.82 3.10
N GLU A 411 14.36 -24.95 2.58
CA GLU A 411 15.60 -25.39 1.93
C GLU A 411 16.64 -25.94 2.92
N GLN A 412 16.64 -25.49 4.19
CA GLN A 412 17.49 -26.05 5.25
C GLN A 412 16.92 -27.35 5.86
N GLU A 413 15.60 -27.51 5.90
CA GLU A 413 14.93 -28.75 6.35
C GLU A 413 15.02 -29.87 5.30
N GLU A 414 15.00 -29.54 3.99
CA GLU A 414 15.24 -30.52 2.91
C GLU A 414 16.70 -31.00 2.82
N ALA A 415 17.65 -30.28 3.43
CA ALA A 415 19.06 -30.63 3.47
C ALA A 415 19.46 -31.56 4.65
N ASN A 416 18.51 -31.98 5.49
CA ASN A 416 18.78 -32.84 6.65
C ASN A 416 17.94 -34.15 6.59
N PRO A 417 18.45 -35.23 5.97
CA PRO A 417 17.65 -36.40 5.58
C PRO A 417 17.26 -37.34 6.74
N GLU A 418 17.42 -36.96 8.01
CA GLU A 418 17.23 -37.89 9.14
C GLU A 418 15.85 -37.86 9.82
N ASN A 419 14.84 -37.15 9.33
CA ASN A 419 13.50 -37.17 9.97
C ASN A 419 12.29 -37.15 9.04
N THR A 420 12.34 -37.88 7.92
CA THR A 420 11.16 -38.11 7.08
C THR A 420 10.54 -39.47 7.38
N VAL A 421 9.65 -39.52 8.36
CA VAL A 421 8.61 -40.57 8.42
C VAL A 421 7.51 -40.12 7.47
N MET A 422 7.36 -40.90 6.41
CA MET A 422 6.36 -40.76 5.35
C MET A 422 4.95 -40.92 5.93
N GLU A 423 4.09 -39.91 5.74
CA GLU A 423 2.66 -40.12 5.56
C GLU A 423 2.18 -39.27 4.40
N ASP A 424 1.86 -39.97 3.30
CA ASP A 424 1.25 -39.45 2.09
C ASP A 424 -0.10 -38.79 2.39
N ASN A 425 -0.29 -37.55 1.93
CA ASN A 425 -1.62 -37.06 1.57
C ASN A 425 -1.53 -36.11 0.36
N PRO A 426 -2.07 -36.51 -0.81
CA PRO A 426 -1.97 -35.74 -2.03
C PRO A 426 -3.11 -34.73 -2.07
N ASP A 427 -2.81 -33.46 -1.80
CA ASP A 427 -3.58 -32.31 -2.32
C ASP A 427 -2.78 -31.02 -2.07
N ASN A 428 -1.75 -30.84 -2.88
CA ASN A 428 -1.08 -29.57 -3.04
C ASN A 428 -1.37 -29.03 -4.46
N ILE A 429 -1.36 -27.69 -4.55
CA ILE A 429 -1.18 -26.82 -5.72
C ILE A 429 -2.37 -25.86 -5.92
N SER A 430 -2.23 -24.65 -5.37
CA SER A 430 -2.43 -23.41 -6.13
C SER A 430 -1.82 -22.21 -5.39
N LEU A 431 -0.61 -21.85 -5.82
CA LEU A 431 -0.01 -20.53 -5.64
C LEU A 431 -0.76 -19.53 -6.54
N TYR A 432 -1.34 -18.45 -5.99
CA TYR A 432 -1.54 -17.14 -6.66
C TYR A 432 -1.90 -16.02 -5.68
#